data_AF-A0A8T2ZP39-F1
#
_entry.id   AF-A0A8T2ZP39-F1
#
_cell.length_a   1.000
_cell.length_b   1.000
_cell.length_c   1.000
_cell.angle_alpha   90.00
_cell.angle_beta   90.00
_cell.angle_gamma   90.00
#
_symmetry.space_group_name_H-M   'P 1'
#
loop_
_entity.id
_entity.type
_entity.pdbx_description
1 polymer ?
#
loop_
_entity_poly.entity_id
_entity_poly.type
_entity_poly.pdbx_seq_one_letter_code
_entity_poly.pdbx_strand_id
1 'polypeptide(L)'
;MQQLMVTSDTTTLSYWLNWRVLLCAIWVFTPMVVAFFLIRKYECLGSCKGKTQQEVAHSLCSNQPWRSCLNQIHPIWLLAYRLLSFSLLLPILIAKVSRNGFVMFYYYTQWTFTSVTIYFGFGSLLSIYGCYLYHKTGFYEPHVGRDTEQGYYMPLPHGDRANELEKRKSSEPPEEIHSSQAASICCYLFQVIFQMTAGAVMLTDSIYWIIIFPFLTMRDYSLDFLTVNMHTLNAVLLLGDTALNCLPFPWFRVSYFILWTGFFVIFQWIVHACVSIWWPYPFLDLSSSYAPLWYLLVAMMHIPSYGLFMLFIKIKHNLLTKWFPQSYSC
;
A
#
# COMPACT_ATOMS: atom_id res chain seq x y z
N MET A 1 -47.66 18.60 1.11
CA MET A 1 -47.65 17.30 1.80
C MET A 1 -46.24 16.75 1.67
N GLN A 2 -45.42 17.00 2.67
CA GLN A 2 -44.00 16.64 2.69
C GLN A 2 -43.95 15.13 2.97
N GLN A 3 -43.64 14.34 1.94
CA GLN A 3 -43.42 12.89 2.10
C GLN A 3 -42.29 12.74 3.11
N LEU A 4 -42.64 12.31 4.32
CA LEU A 4 -41.71 11.76 5.29
C LEU A 4 -41.02 10.61 4.54
N MET A 5 -39.75 10.77 4.15
CA MET A 5 -38.93 9.64 3.73
C MET A 5 -38.90 8.69 4.93
N VAL A 6 -39.74 7.67 4.90
CA VAL A 6 -39.63 6.53 5.83
C VAL A 6 -38.31 5.88 5.46
N THR A 7 -37.25 6.24 6.17
CA THR A 7 -35.99 5.52 6.10
C THR A 7 -36.31 4.07 6.50
N SER A 8 -36.03 3.14 5.59
CA SER A 8 -36.29 1.73 5.85
C SER A 8 -35.45 1.29 7.04
N ASP A 9 -36.07 0.68 8.04
CA ASP A 9 -35.37 0.15 9.21
C ASP A 9 -34.46 -1.00 8.75
N THR A 10 -33.15 -0.73 8.75
CA THR A 10 -32.13 -1.66 8.25
C THR A 10 -31.92 -2.85 9.17
N THR A 11 -32.46 -2.83 10.40
CA THR A 11 -32.38 -3.96 11.35
C THR A 11 -33.42 -5.04 11.05
N THR A 12 -34.41 -4.75 10.19
CA THR A 12 -35.45 -5.72 9.83
C THR A 12 -34.96 -6.75 8.82
N LEU A 13 -35.34 -8.02 9.00
CA LEU A 13 -34.97 -9.10 8.08
C LEU A 13 -35.48 -8.87 6.65
N SER A 14 -36.63 -8.21 6.50
CA SER A 14 -37.22 -7.83 5.21
C SER A 14 -36.33 -6.88 4.39
N TYR A 15 -35.50 -6.06 5.04
CA TYR A 15 -34.54 -5.21 4.36
C TYR A 15 -33.49 -6.04 3.61
N TRP A 16 -33.00 -7.10 4.26
CA TRP A 16 -31.90 -7.95 3.77
C TRP A 16 -32.39 -9.06 2.82
N LEU A 17 -33.59 -9.59 3.03
CA LEU A 17 -34.20 -10.63 2.17
C LEU A 17 -34.79 -10.04 0.88
N ASN A 18 -33.95 -9.36 0.10
CA ASN A 18 -34.32 -8.74 -1.17
C ASN A 18 -33.40 -9.26 -2.29
N TRP A 19 -33.95 -9.54 -3.48
CA TRP A 19 -33.18 -9.95 -4.65
C TRP A 19 -32.11 -8.92 -5.05
N ARG A 20 -32.34 -7.63 -4.76
CA ARG A 20 -31.35 -6.56 -4.96
C ARG A 20 -30.14 -6.74 -4.06
N VAL A 21 -30.36 -7.09 -2.80
CA VAL A 21 -29.29 -7.38 -1.83
C VAL A 21 -28.47 -8.58 -2.29
N LEU A 22 -29.12 -9.62 -2.80
CA LEU A 22 -28.44 -10.77 -3.40
C LEU A 22 -27.53 -10.36 -4.56
N LEU A 23 -28.00 -9.51 -5.47
CA LEU A 23 -27.16 -9.00 -6.55
C LEU A 23 -25.99 -8.15 -6.04
N CYS A 24 -26.21 -7.26 -5.06
CA CYS A 24 -25.13 -6.51 -4.42
C CYS A 24 -24.09 -7.45 -3.78
N ALA A 25 -24.54 -8.51 -3.10
CA ALA A 25 -23.68 -9.56 -2.55
C ALA A 25 -22.85 -10.24 -3.62
N ILE A 26 -23.43 -10.60 -4.76
CA ILE A 26 -22.68 -11.17 -5.89
C ILE A 26 -21.61 -10.19 -6.39
N TRP A 27 -21.94 -8.91 -6.50
CA TRP A 27 -20.99 -7.87 -6.95
C TRP A 27 -19.86 -7.57 -5.95
N VAL A 28 -20.06 -7.86 -4.66
CA VAL A 28 -19.01 -7.72 -3.63
C VAL A 28 -18.16 -8.99 -3.54
N PHE A 29 -18.81 -10.15 -3.37
CA PHE A 29 -18.11 -11.40 -3.11
C PHE A 29 -17.39 -11.96 -4.34
N THR A 30 -17.92 -11.76 -5.56
CA THR A 30 -17.26 -12.29 -6.77
C THR A 30 -15.87 -11.69 -6.97
N PRO A 31 -15.68 -10.35 -6.97
CA PRO A 31 -14.34 -9.76 -6.99
C PRO A 31 -13.45 -10.15 -5.82
N MET A 32 -13.99 -10.28 -4.60
CA MET A 32 -13.20 -10.72 -3.43
C MET A 32 -12.66 -12.14 -3.59
N VAL A 33 -13.49 -13.07 -4.09
CA VAL A 33 -13.07 -14.44 -4.38
C VAL A 33 -12.01 -14.47 -5.48
N VAL A 34 -12.20 -13.70 -6.56
CA VAL A 34 -11.18 -13.56 -7.63
C VAL A 34 -9.88 -12.98 -7.08
N ALA A 35 -9.94 -11.94 -6.26
CA ALA A 35 -8.79 -11.33 -5.60
C ALA A 35 -8.02 -12.33 -4.73
N PHE A 36 -8.74 -13.14 -3.96
CA PHE A 36 -8.15 -14.22 -3.16
C PHE A 36 -7.43 -15.26 -4.04
N PHE A 37 -8.06 -15.68 -5.14
CA PHE A 37 -7.41 -16.61 -6.08
C PHE A 37 -6.19 -16.01 -6.77
N LEU A 38 -6.21 -14.72 -7.12
CA LEU A 38 -5.06 -14.02 -7.69
C LEU A 38 -3.89 -13.99 -6.71
N ILE A 39 -4.14 -13.60 -5.46
CA ILE A 39 -3.13 -13.62 -4.37
C ILE A 39 -2.54 -15.02 -4.23
N ARG A 40 -3.38 -16.05 -4.10
CA ARG A 40 -2.92 -17.44 -3.97
C ARG A 40 -2.12 -17.90 -5.19
N LYS A 41 -2.53 -17.53 -6.40
CA LYS A 41 -1.85 -17.91 -7.64
C LYS A 41 -0.48 -17.24 -7.79
N TYR A 42 -0.39 -15.95 -7.54
CA TYR A 42 0.82 -15.17 -7.80
C TYR A 42 1.80 -15.17 -6.63
N GLU A 43 1.35 -15.29 -5.38
CA GLU A 43 2.23 -15.24 -4.20
C GLU A 43 2.50 -16.60 -3.58
N CYS A 44 1.51 -17.51 -3.49
CA CYS A 44 1.75 -18.86 -2.98
C CYS A 44 2.33 -19.79 -4.06
N LEU A 45 1.70 -19.86 -5.23
CA LEU A 45 2.13 -20.79 -6.30
C LEU A 45 3.43 -20.36 -7.00
N GLY A 46 3.70 -19.06 -7.06
CA GLY A 46 4.97 -18.52 -7.57
C GLY A 46 6.14 -18.76 -6.62
N SER A 47 5.90 -18.77 -5.30
CA SER A 47 6.90 -19.04 -4.26
C SER A 47 7.24 -20.53 -4.15
N CYS A 48 6.27 -21.43 -4.37
CA CYS A 48 6.47 -22.88 -4.28
C CYS A 48 7.21 -23.52 -5.47
N LYS A 49 7.46 -22.81 -6.57
CA LYS A 49 8.26 -23.33 -7.69
C LYS A 49 9.76 -23.09 -7.45
N GLY A 50 10.37 -23.97 -6.65
CA GLY A 50 11.81 -24.23 -6.69
C GLY A 50 12.74 -23.21 -6.04
N LYS A 51 12.23 -22.21 -5.31
CA LYS A 51 13.04 -21.29 -4.50
C LYS A 51 12.75 -21.53 -3.04
N THR A 52 13.80 -21.64 -2.22
CA THR A 52 13.66 -21.73 -0.76
C THR A 52 12.91 -20.49 -0.28
N GLN A 53 12.07 -20.60 0.75
CA GLN A 53 11.31 -19.46 1.32
C GLN A 53 12.21 -18.25 1.63
N GLN A 54 13.49 -18.51 1.91
CA GLN A 54 14.58 -17.56 2.12
C GLN A 54 15.02 -16.80 0.85
N GLU A 55 15.02 -17.43 -0.34
CA GLU A 55 15.38 -16.76 -1.61
C GLU A 55 14.26 -15.84 -2.13
N VAL A 56 13.00 -16.21 -1.91
CA VAL A 56 11.84 -15.36 -2.24
C VAL A 56 11.78 -14.16 -1.28
N ALA A 57 12.03 -14.40 0.01
CA ALA A 57 12.18 -13.39 1.04
C ALA A 57 13.34 -12.42 0.73
N HIS A 58 14.48 -12.94 0.26
CA HIS A 58 15.66 -12.17 -0.13
C HIS A 58 15.45 -11.41 -1.45
N SER A 59 14.72 -11.97 -2.42
CA SER A 59 14.34 -11.29 -3.67
C SER A 59 13.32 -10.16 -3.45
N LEU A 60 12.37 -10.32 -2.54
CA LEU A 60 11.44 -9.25 -2.13
C LEU A 60 12.13 -8.17 -1.30
N CYS A 61 13.15 -8.55 -0.50
CA CYS A 61 13.98 -7.64 0.30
C CYS A 61 15.11 -6.96 -0.50
N SER A 62 15.50 -7.53 -1.65
CA SER A 62 16.45 -6.93 -2.60
C SER A 62 15.98 -5.56 -3.09
N ASN A 63 14.67 -5.38 -3.24
CA ASN A 63 14.04 -4.08 -3.50
C ASN A 63 13.79 -3.36 -2.17
N GLN A 64 14.88 -3.03 -1.49
CA GLN A 64 14.93 -2.41 -0.16
C GLN A 64 13.95 -1.22 -0.08
N PRO A 65 12.85 -1.29 0.71
CA PRO A 65 11.83 -0.24 0.81
C PRO A 65 12.35 1.13 1.27
N TRP A 66 13.59 1.17 1.76
CA TRP A 66 14.31 2.35 2.24
C TRP A 66 15.29 2.94 1.21
N ARG A 67 15.46 2.32 0.03
CA ARG A 67 16.27 2.88 -1.05
C ARG A 67 15.45 3.86 -1.89
N SER A 68 16.12 4.95 -2.26
CA SER A 68 15.65 5.93 -3.24
C SER A 68 15.87 5.41 -4.67
N CYS A 69 15.16 5.97 -5.66
CA CYS A 69 15.31 5.58 -7.06
C CYS A 69 16.47 6.17 -7.81
N LEU A 70 17.18 7.07 -7.17
CA LEU A 70 18.43 7.59 -7.66
C LEU A 70 19.48 7.24 -6.61
N ASN A 71 20.50 6.50 -7.00
CA ASN A 71 21.65 6.16 -6.15
C ASN A 71 22.35 7.39 -5.57
N GLN A 72 22.17 8.57 -6.17
CA GLN A 72 22.69 9.85 -5.69
C GLN A 72 21.87 10.43 -4.52
N ILE A 73 20.61 10.05 -4.33
CA ILE A 73 19.79 10.52 -3.22
C ILE A 73 20.08 9.66 -2.01
N HIS A 74 20.76 10.24 -1.01
CA HIS A 74 21.05 9.55 0.25
C HIS A 74 19.74 9.02 0.91
N PRO A 75 19.70 7.78 1.44
CA PRO A 75 18.52 7.19 2.08
C PRO A 75 17.86 8.05 3.17
N ILE A 76 18.64 8.95 3.78
CA ILE A 76 18.19 9.94 4.76
C ILE A 76 17.09 10.87 4.20
N TRP A 77 17.13 11.23 2.91
CA TRP A 77 16.10 12.11 2.33
C TRP A 77 14.74 11.43 2.23
N LEU A 78 14.72 10.14 1.87
CA LEU A 78 13.49 9.34 1.87
C LEU A 78 12.96 9.16 3.30
N LEU A 79 13.86 8.95 4.27
CA LEU A 79 13.51 8.91 5.69
C LEU A 79 12.89 10.24 6.16
N ALA A 80 13.55 11.36 5.88
CA ALA A 80 13.08 12.69 6.26
C ALA A 80 11.70 12.99 5.66
N TYR A 81 11.49 12.63 4.39
CA TYR A 81 10.21 12.77 3.72
C TYR A 81 9.10 11.96 4.42
N ARG A 82 9.37 10.69 4.74
CA ARG A 82 8.40 9.81 5.41
C ARG A 82 8.08 10.27 6.83
N LEU A 83 9.09 10.70 7.59
CA LEU A 83 8.91 11.25 8.93
C LEU A 83 8.11 12.55 8.92
N LEU A 84 8.39 13.46 7.97
CA LEU A 84 7.63 14.69 7.82
C LEU A 84 6.18 14.38 7.44
N SER A 85 5.96 13.49 6.47
CA SER A 85 4.63 13.06 6.05
C SER A 85 3.83 12.45 7.21
N PHE A 86 4.44 11.55 7.98
CA PHE A 86 3.83 10.98 9.17
C PHE A 86 3.50 12.04 10.23
N SER A 87 4.41 12.97 10.48
CA SER A 87 4.24 14.05 11.44
C SER A 87 3.17 15.06 11.04
N LEU A 88 2.86 15.19 9.75
CA LEU A 88 1.75 16.01 9.25
C LEU A 88 0.41 15.27 9.37
N LEU A 89 0.38 13.99 9.00
CA LEU A 89 -0.85 13.18 8.94
C LEU A 89 -1.37 12.77 10.32
N LEU A 90 -0.48 12.35 11.23
CA LEU A 90 -0.87 11.83 12.53
C LEU A 90 -1.61 12.86 13.40
N PRO A 91 -1.16 14.13 13.55
CA PRO A 91 -1.90 15.11 14.33
C PRO A 91 -3.27 15.43 13.74
N ILE A 92 -3.39 15.43 12.40
CA ILE A 92 -4.68 15.61 11.72
C ILE A 92 -5.61 14.44 12.06
N LEU A 93 -5.11 13.19 12.03
CA LEU A 93 -5.88 12.01 12.39
C LEU A 93 -6.35 12.09 13.84
N ILE A 94 -5.46 12.44 14.77
CA ILE A 94 -5.79 12.60 16.19
C ILE A 94 -6.85 13.70 16.36
N ALA A 95 -6.68 14.86 15.72
CA ALA A 95 -7.64 15.95 15.81
C ALA A 95 -9.05 15.55 15.32
N LYS A 96 -9.13 14.75 14.24
CA LYS A 96 -10.42 14.23 13.74
C LYS A 96 -11.06 13.25 14.71
N VAL A 97 -10.30 12.30 15.24
CA VAL A 97 -10.81 11.34 16.22
C VAL A 97 -11.27 12.07 17.49
N SER A 98 -10.54 13.09 17.94
CA SER A 98 -10.92 13.88 19.12
C SER A 98 -12.17 14.73 18.91
N ARG A 99 -12.42 15.24 17.70
CA ARG A 99 -13.60 16.08 17.39
C ARG A 99 -14.86 15.27 17.08
N ASN A 100 -14.71 14.19 16.32
CA ASN A 100 -15.83 13.43 15.75
C ASN A 100 -16.04 12.07 16.42
N GLY A 101 -15.14 11.66 17.33
CA GLY A 101 -15.12 10.34 17.92
C GLY A 101 -14.84 9.23 16.89
N PHE A 102 -15.06 7.97 17.28
CA PHE A 102 -14.89 6.82 16.37
C PHE A 102 -15.97 6.71 15.29
N VAL A 103 -17.05 7.48 15.38
CA VAL A 103 -18.15 7.50 14.39
C VAL A 103 -17.65 7.91 13.00
N MET A 104 -16.57 8.70 12.93
CA MET A 104 -15.94 9.07 11.65
C MET A 104 -15.48 7.85 10.82
N PHE A 105 -15.19 6.71 11.46
CA PHE A 105 -14.78 5.48 10.77
C PHE A 105 -15.91 4.79 10.01
N TYR A 106 -17.13 5.33 10.01
CA TYR A 106 -18.16 4.93 9.05
C TYR A 106 -17.87 5.42 7.62
N TYR A 107 -16.95 6.36 7.43
CA TYR A 107 -16.59 6.82 6.09
C TYR A 107 -15.31 6.12 5.59
N TYR A 108 -15.37 5.60 4.37
CA TYR A 108 -14.24 4.95 3.68
C TYR A 108 -13.07 5.92 3.50
N THR A 109 -13.35 7.21 3.30
CA THR A 109 -12.30 8.23 3.23
C THR A 109 -11.46 8.27 4.50
N GLN A 110 -12.05 8.03 5.69
CA GLN A 110 -11.29 7.96 6.94
C GLN A 110 -10.43 6.69 7.01
N TRP A 111 -10.94 5.55 6.52
CA TRP A 111 -10.14 4.33 6.39
C TRP A 111 -8.92 4.55 5.47
N THR A 112 -9.11 5.25 4.36
CA THR A 112 -8.02 5.64 3.45
C THR A 112 -7.00 6.53 4.16
N PHE A 113 -7.44 7.60 4.83
CA PHE A 113 -6.53 8.52 5.54
C PHE A 113 -5.73 7.83 6.65
N THR A 114 -6.38 6.97 7.42
CA THR A 114 -5.71 6.15 8.43
C THR A 114 -4.73 5.17 7.79
N SER A 115 -5.07 4.56 6.65
CA SER A 115 -4.16 3.67 5.91
C SER A 115 -2.92 4.40 5.40
N VAL A 116 -3.07 5.63 4.87
CA VAL A 116 -1.95 6.50 4.48
C VAL A 116 -1.08 6.86 5.69
N THR A 117 -1.70 7.17 6.83
CA THR A 117 -0.96 7.48 8.07
C THR A 117 -0.16 6.27 8.56
N ILE A 118 -0.77 5.08 8.55
CA ILE A 118 -0.10 3.82 8.91
C ILE A 118 1.04 3.52 7.92
N TYR A 119 0.81 3.73 6.62
CA TYR A 119 1.83 3.57 5.59
C TYR A 119 3.07 4.41 5.89
N PHE A 120 2.90 5.71 6.16
CA PHE A 120 4.05 6.59 6.46
C PHE A 120 4.71 6.28 7.80
N GLY A 121 3.94 5.88 8.81
CA GLY A 121 4.49 5.43 10.09
C GLY A 121 5.36 4.18 9.92
N PHE A 122 4.83 3.17 9.22
CA PHE A 122 5.56 1.93 8.98
C PHE A 122 6.76 2.12 8.04
N GLY A 123 6.60 2.94 7.00
CA GLY A 123 7.69 3.33 6.10
C GLY A 123 8.80 4.08 6.81
N SER A 124 8.47 4.92 7.79
CA SER A 124 9.46 5.60 8.63
C SER A 124 10.28 4.60 9.45
N LEU A 125 9.62 3.63 10.10
CA LEU A 125 10.31 2.57 10.86
C LEU A 125 11.26 1.76 9.97
N LEU A 126 10.80 1.34 8.78
CA LEU A 126 11.64 0.61 7.82
C LEU A 126 12.79 1.46 7.29
N SER A 127 12.58 2.76 7.06
CA SER A 127 13.63 3.68 6.65
C SER A 127 14.67 3.91 7.76
N ILE A 128 14.26 4.01 9.04
CA ILE A 128 15.20 4.10 10.18
C ILE A 128 16.06 2.83 10.25
N TYR A 129 15.42 1.67 10.19
CA TYR A 129 16.11 0.38 10.19
C TYR A 129 17.10 0.24 9.02
N GLY A 130 16.67 0.64 7.81
CA GLY A 130 17.50 0.64 6.62
C GLY A 130 18.70 1.59 6.70
N CYS A 131 18.51 2.80 7.24
CA CYS A 131 19.60 3.75 7.49
C CYS A 131 20.59 3.22 8.54
N TYR A 132 20.09 2.59 9.61
CA TYR A 132 20.94 1.94 10.62
C TYR A 132 21.81 0.84 10.00
N LEU A 133 21.22 -0.01 9.15
CA LEU A 133 21.95 -1.07 8.46
C LEU A 133 22.96 -0.50 7.44
N TYR A 134 22.59 0.54 6.70
CA TYR A 134 23.49 1.24 5.76
C TYR A 134 24.71 1.80 6.48
N HIS A 135 24.52 2.45 7.64
CA HIS A 135 25.61 2.96 8.45
C HIS A 135 26.48 1.82 9.02
N LYS A 136 25.88 0.74 9.54
CA LYS A 136 26.62 -0.43 10.06
C LYS A 136 27.46 -1.13 8.99
N THR A 137 26.97 -1.18 7.75
CA THR A 137 27.65 -1.83 6.62
C THR A 137 28.66 -0.89 5.94
N GLY A 138 28.43 0.42 5.98
CA GLY A 138 29.36 1.44 5.45
C GLY A 138 30.69 1.55 6.21
N PHE A 139 30.81 0.92 7.39
CA PHE A 139 32.10 0.73 8.09
C PHE A 139 32.84 -0.55 7.68
N TYR A 140 32.20 -1.43 6.92
CA TYR A 140 32.81 -2.64 6.34
C TYR A 140 32.74 -2.51 4.82
N GLU A 141 33.62 -1.67 4.28
CA GLU A 141 33.86 -1.58 2.85
C GLU A 141 34.24 -2.99 2.33
N PRO A 142 33.46 -3.60 1.41
CA PRO A 142 34.00 -4.69 0.64
C PRO A 142 35.00 -4.04 -0.32
N HIS A 143 36.29 -4.15 0.00
CA HIS A 143 37.37 -3.85 -0.94
C HIS A 143 37.21 -4.76 -2.17
N VAL A 144 36.34 -4.36 -3.09
CA VAL A 144 36.32 -4.85 -4.46
C VAL A 144 37.47 -4.14 -5.16
N GLY A 145 38.62 -4.82 -5.10
CA GLY A 145 39.75 -4.75 -6.03
C GLY A 145 40.02 -3.41 -6.68
N ARG A 146 40.80 -2.57 -6.00
CA ARG A 146 41.64 -1.56 -6.66
C ARG A 146 43.05 -2.12 -6.79
N ASP A 147 43.21 -3.17 -7.60
CA ASP A 147 44.54 -3.66 -7.96
C ASP A 147 45.01 -2.94 -9.22
N THR A 148 45.74 -1.88 -8.92
CA THR A 148 46.57 -1.11 -9.84
C THR A 148 47.74 -1.99 -10.27
N GLU A 149 48.09 -1.95 -11.55
CA GLU A 149 49.22 -2.67 -12.15
C GLU A 149 50.52 -2.57 -11.34
N GLN A 150 51.09 -3.71 -10.90
CA GLN A 150 52.55 -3.92 -10.80
C GLN A 150 52.91 -5.34 -10.34
N GLY A 151 53.82 -6.01 -11.08
CA GLY A 151 54.72 -7.03 -10.51
C GLY A 151 54.82 -8.36 -11.25
N TYR A 152 56.00 -8.62 -11.82
CA TYR A 152 56.43 -9.80 -12.57
C TYR A 152 56.68 -11.07 -11.70
N TYR A 153 56.66 -12.24 -12.38
CA TYR A 153 57.23 -13.59 -12.09
C TYR A 153 56.45 -14.65 -11.26
N MET A 154 56.29 -15.83 -11.90
CA MET A 154 55.81 -17.18 -11.48
C MET A 154 56.82 -17.92 -10.53
N PRO A 155 56.61 -19.16 -9.99
CA PRO A 155 55.46 -20.10 -10.01
C PRO A 155 55.13 -20.81 -8.64
N LEU A 156 54.01 -21.58 -8.64
CA LEU A 156 53.51 -22.54 -7.62
C LEU A 156 54.54 -23.62 -7.19
N PRO A 157 54.45 -24.26 -5.98
CA PRO A 157 53.51 -25.39 -5.80
C PRO A 157 52.96 -25.69 -4.36
N HIS A 158 51.72 -26.21 -4.35
CA HIS A 158 51.18 -27.35 -3.58
C HIS A 158 51.06 -27.35 -2.03
N GLY A 159 49.87 -27.76 -1.55
CA GLY A 159 49.68 -28.42 -0.23
C GLY A 159 48.63 -27.80 0.69
N ASP A 160 47.50 -28.48 0.84
CA ASP A 160 46.62 -28.49 2.02
C ASP A 160 45.90 -27.20 2.47
N ARG A 161 44.75 -26.90 1.85
CA ARG A 161 43.79 -25.92 2.40
C ARG A 161 42.30 -26.28 2.28
N ALA A 162 41.98 -27.56 2.07
CA ALA A 162 40.60 -28.01 1.89
C ALA A 162 39.77 -28.04 3.19
N ASN A 163 40.39 -28.04 4.38
CA ASN A 163 39.67 -28.21 5.65
C ASN A 163 39.34 -26.93 6.43
N GLU A 164 39.76 -25.73 5.97
CA GLU A 164 39.37 -24.46 6.62
C GLU A 164 38.12 -23.82 6.01
N LEU A 165 37.72 -24.20 4.79
CA LEU A 165 36.57 -23.60 4.10
C LEU A 165 35.23 -24.21 4.53
N GLU A 166 35.21 -25.43 5.06
CA GLU A 166 33.97 -26.05 5.57
C GLU A 166 33.56 -25.55 6.96
N LYS A 167 34.51 -25.10 7.78
CA LYS A 167 34.19 -24.62 9.14
C LYS A 167 33.53 -23.23 9.17
N ARG A 168 33.53 -22.51 8.04
CA ARG A 168 32.92 -21.18 7.92
C ARG A 168 31.46 -21.19 7.47
N LYS A 169 30.93 -22.36 7.08
CA LYS A 169 29.52 -22.52 6.66
C LYS A 169 28.56 -22.96 7.79
N SER A 170 29.07 -23.32 8.97
CA SER A 170 28.25 -23.92 10.04
C SER A 170 27.99 -23.01 11.24
N SER A 171 28.19 -21.70 11.13
CA SER A 171 27.98 -20.77 12.25
C SER A 171 27.36 -19.44 11.78
N GLU A 172 26.20 -19.50 11.14
CA GLU A 172 25.25 -18.38 11.26
C GLU A 172 24.57 -18.52 12.63
N PRO A 173 24.65 -17.53 13.53
CA PRO A 173 23.96 -17.59 14.81
C PRO A 173 22.43 -17.63 14.57
N PRO A 174 21.66 -18.40 15.36
CA PRO A 174 20.20 -18.49 15.23
C PRO A 174 19.48 -17.13 15.22
N GLU A 175 20.08 -16.10 15.81
CA GLU A 175 19.56 -14.73 15.87
C GLU A 175 19.60 -13.97 14.52
N GLU A 176 20.57 -14.25 13.63
CA GLU A 176 20.64 -13.61 12.29
C GLU A 176 19.58 -14.16 11.34
N ILE A 177 19.25 -15.45 11.47
CA ILE A 177 18.23 -16.10 10.63
C ILE A 177 16.81 -15.60 10.98
N HIS A 178 16.51 -15.46 12.28
CA HIS A 178 15.21 -14.98 12.75
C HIS A 178 14.97 -13.49 12.45
N SER A 179 16.00 -12.65 12.59
CA SER A 179 15.91 -11.21 12.28
C SER A 179 15.75 -10.95 10.77
N SER A 180 16.38 -11.77 9.92
CA SER A 180 16.22 -11.73 8.46
C SER A 180 14.79 -12.08 8.01
N GLN A 181 14.17 -13.09 8.64
CA GLN A 181 12.79 -13.48 8.33
C GLN A 181 11.77 -12.39 8.72
N ALA A 182 11.91 -11.81 9.91
CA ALA A 182 11.03 -10.74 10.37
C ALA A 182 11.12 -9.49 9.47
N ALA A 183 12.32 -9.10 9.06
CA ALA A 183 12.53 -7.98 8.15
C ALA A 183 11.86 -8.21 6.78
N SER A 184 11.91 -9.44 6.25
CA SER A 184 11.26 -9.79 4.99
C SER A 184 9.72 -9.70 5.08
N ILE A 185 9.13 -10.22 6.16
CA ILE A 185 7.68 -10.12 6.41
C ILE A 185 7.26 -8.65 6.50
N CYS A 186 8.04 -7.83 7.22
CA CYS A 186 7.76 -6.40 7.34
C CYS A 186 7.82 -5.69 5.98
N CYS A 187 8.82 -5.98 5.15
CA CYS A 187 8.92 -5.41 3.80
C CYS A 187 7.74 -5.83 2.92
N TYR A 188 7.33 -7.08 2.99
CA TYR A 188 6.18 -7.59 2.26
C TYR A 188 4.88 -6.88 2.70
N LEU A 189 4.62 -6.82 4.00
CA LEU A 189 3.46 -6.11 4.56
C LEU A 189 3.45 -4.64 4.14
N PHE A 190 4.60 -3.98 4.16
CA PHE A 190 4.72 -2.59 3.74
C PHE A 190 4.35 -2.41 2.26
N GLN A 191 4.78 -3.31 1.39
CA GLN A 191 4.37 -3.27 -0.02
C GLN A 191 2.87 -3.50 -0.20
N VAL A 192 2.29 -4.43 0.55
CA VAL A 192 0.83 -4.68 0.52
C VAL A 192 0.06 -3.43 0.95
N ILE A 193 0.47 -2.81 2.05
CA ILE A 193 -0.12 -1.55 2.54
C ILE A 193 0.03 -0.46 1.49
N PHE A 194 1.21 -0.30 0.88
CA PHE A 194 1.44 0.68 -0.17
C PHE A 194 0.45 0.52 -1.33
N GLN A 195 0.29 -0.69 -1.86
CA GLN A 195 -0.54 -0.93 -3.04
C GLN A 195 -2.03 -0.85 -2.76
N MET A 196 -2.46 -1.35 -1.60
CA MET A 196 -3.83 -1.17 -1.11
C MET A 196 -4.14 0.33 -0.98
N THR A 197 -3.25 1.07 -0.30
CA THR A 197 -3.43 2.49 0.00
C THR A 197 -3.42 3.33 -1.27
N ALA A 198 -2.53 3.04 -2.23
CA ALA A 198 -2.48 3.69 -3.52
C ALA A 198 -3.79 3.55 -4.31
N GLY A 199 -4.35 2.33 -4.37
CA GLY A 199 -5.66 2.11 -4.98
C GLY A 199 -6.76 2.90 -4.28
N ALA A 200 -6.80 2.85 -2.94
CA ALA A 200 -7.80 3.53 -2.13
C ALA A 200 -7.73 5.06 -2.30
N VAL A 201 -6.53 5.66 -2.23
CA VAL A 201 -6.29 7.09 -2.45
C VAL A 201 -6.71 7.49 -3.85
N MET A 202 -6.30 6.75 -4.89
CA MET A 202 -6.71 7.07 -6.26
C MET A 202 -8.22 7.03 -6.44
N LEU A 203 -8.91 6.06 -5.84
CA LEU A 203 -10.37 5.98 -5.90
C LEU A 203 -11.02 7.17 -5.17
N THR A 204 -10.67 7.40 -3.90
CA THR A 204 -11.34 8.43 -3.09
C THR A 204 -11.03 9.83 -3.58
N ASP A 205 -9.78 10.10 -3.92
CA ASP A 205 -9.33 11.46 -4.23
C ASP A 205 -9.74 11.84 -5.66
N SER A 206 -9.73 10.89 -6.61
CA SER A 206 -10.27 11.17 -7.95
C SER A 206 -11.77 11.47 -7.90
N ILE A 207 -12.55 10.68 -7.14
CA ILE A 207 -13.98 10.96 -6.96
C ILE A 207 -14.18 12.32 -6.30
N TYR A 208 -13.40 12.60 -5.25
CA TYR A 208 -13.50 13.87 -4.55
C TYR A 208 -13.22 15.05 -5.48
N TRP A 209 -12.07 15.06 -6.16
CA TRP A 209 -11.65 16.20 -6.98
C TRP A 209 -12.40 16.35 -8.30
N ILE A 210 -12.81 15.25 -8.93
CA ILE A 210 -13.46 15.29 -10.25
C ILE A 210 -14.97 15.45 -10.13
N ILE A 211 -15.59 14.89 -9.09
CA ILE A 211 -17.06 14.82 -8.98
C ILE A 211 -17.56 15.67 -7.81
N ILE A 212 -17.08 15.40 -6.60
CA ILE A 212 -17.65 16.00 -5.37
C ILE A 212 -17.30 17.48 -5.26
N PHE A 213 -16.03 17.84 -5.39
CA PHE A 213 -15.54 19.20 -5.21
C PHE A 213 -16.15 20.20 -6.21
N PRO A 214 -16.24 19.89 -7.53
CA PRO A 214 -16.95 20.76 -8.46
C PRO A 214 -18.43 20.90 -8.13
N PHE A 215 -19.09 19.80 -7.72
CA PHE A 215 -20.49 19.84 -7.33
C PHE A 215 -20.74 20.72 -6.10
N LEU A 216 -19.90 20.61 -5.06
CA LEU A 216 -19.99 21.42 -3.85
C LEU A 216 -19.75 22.91 -4.16
N THR A 217 -18.75 23.20 -5.00
CA THR A 217 -18.40 24.58 -5.40
C THR A 217 -19.50 25.21 -6.26
N MET A 218 -20.09 24.46 -7.21
CA MET A 218 -21.18 24.98 -8.06
C MET A 218 -22.48 25.26 -7.29
N ARG A 219 -22.68 24.63 -6.13
CA ARG A 219 -23.88 24.74 -5.30
C ARG A 219 -23.67 25.66 -4.08
N ASP A 220 -22.53 26.34 -4.00
CA ASP A 220 -22.11 27.20 -2.88
C ASP A 220 -22.21 26.52 -1.50
N TYR A 221 -21.97 25.19 -1.46
CA TYR A 221 -21.92 24.46 -0.20
C TYR A 221 -20.62 24.78 0.56
N SER A 222 -20.71 24.90 1.89
CA SER A 222 -19.53 25.11 2.74
C SER A 222 -18.56 23.94 2.61
N LEU A 223 -17.34 24.22 2.17
CA LEU A 223 -16.26 23.23 2.11
C LEU A 223 -15.67 23.04 3.51
N ASP A 224 -15.63 21.80 3.99
CA ASP A 224 -14.87 21.48 5.19
C ASP A 224 -13.37 21.50 4.88
N PHE A 225 -12.67 22.49 5.41
CA PHE A 225 -11.24 22.69 5.21
C PHE A 225 -10.42 21.43 5.53
N LEU A 226 -10.82 20.70 6.57
CA LEU A 226 -10.12 19.50 7.00
C LEU A 226 -10.27 18.36 5.98
N THR A 227 -11.44 18.26 5.35
CA THR A 227 -11.71 17.28 4.28
C THR A 227 -10.98 17.62 2.98
N VAL A 228 -10.98 18.91 2.56
CA VAL A 228 -10.19 19.35 1.39
C VAL A 228 -8.71 19.05 1.60
N ASN A 229 -8.18 19.45 2.76
CA ASN A 229 -6.77 19.24 3.11
C ASN A 229 -6.41 17.74 3.14
N MET A 230 -7.30 16.90 3.64
CA MET A 230 -7.10 15.44 3.67
C MET A 230 -6.87 14.84 2.29
N HIS A 231 -7.73 15.16 1.31
CA HIS A 231 -7.61 14.65 -0.06
C HIS A 231 -6.39 15.24 -0.78
N THR A 232 -6.02 16.50 -0.51
CA THR A 232 -4.78 17.06 -1.05
C THR A 232 -3.55 16.35 -0.46
N LEU A 233 -3.50 16.19 0.87
CA LEU A 233 -2.35 15.58 1.55
C LEU A 233 -2.17 14.11 1.16
N ASN A 234 -3.24 13.33 1.11
CA ASN A 234 -3.15 11.92 0.69
C ASN A 234 -2.51 11.80 -0.70
N ALA A 235 -3.04 12.52 -1.69
CA ALA A 235 -2.52 12.49 -3.05
C ALA A 235 -1.08 12.98 -3.13
N VAL A 236 -0.77 14.16 -2.57
CA VAL A 236 0.56 14.78 -2.67
C VAL A 236 1.62 13.97 -1.94
N LEU A 237 1.34 13.52 -0.71
CA LEU A 237 2.32 12.79 0.09
C LEU A 237 2.59 11.42 -0.53
N LEU A 238 1.54 10.68 -0.93
CA LEU A 238 1.73 9.34 -1.49
C LEU A 238 2.41 9.37 -2.86
N LEU A 239 2.05 10.32 -3.73
CA LEU A 239 2.73 10.50 -5.02
C LEU A 239 4.18 10.95 -4.85
N GLY A 240 4.46 11.81 -3.87
CA GLY A 240 5.83 12.24 -3.57
C GLY A 240 6.69 11.10 -3.03
N ASP A 241 6.17 10.26 -2.12
CA ASP A 241 6.90 9.06 -1.67
C ASP A 241 7.13 8.10 -2.84
N THR A 242 6.12 7.90 -3.69
CA THR A 242 6.23 7.09 -4.92
C THR A 242 7.24 7.65 -5.90
N ALA A 243 7.39 8.97 -6.00
CA ALA A 243 8.39 9.61 -6.84
C ALA A 243 9.82 9.28 -6.36
N LEU A 244 10.02 9.19 -5.04
CA LEU A 244 11.33 8.96 -4.41
C LEU A 244 11.67 7.48 -4.26
N ASN A 245 10.68 6.61 -4.02
CA ASN A 245 10.86 5.18 -3.70
C ASN A 245 10.80 4.28 -4.93
N CYS A 246 11.31 3.05 -4.79
CA CYS A 246 11.39 2.05 -5.88
C CYS A 246 10.51 0.83 -5.64
N LEU A 247 9.39 1.04 -4.98
CA LEU A 247 8.52 -0.08 -4.62
C LEU A 247 7.88 -0.67 -5.89
N PRO A 248 7.93 -1.99 -6.06
CA PRO A 248 7.29 -2.65 -7.19
C PRO A 248 5.77 -2.48 -7.10
N PHE A 249 5.11 -2.30 -8.25
CA PHE A 249 3.65 -2.15 -8.33
C PHE A 249 3.04 -3.10 -9.38
N PRO A 250 3.07 -4.43 -9.12
CA PRO A 250 2.56 -5.42 -10.05
C PRO A 250 1.02 -5.43 -10.10
N TRP A 251 0.46 -5.72 -11.27
CA TRP A 251 -0.99 -5.62 -11.50
C TRP A 251 -1.83 -6.53 -10.61
N PHE A 252 -1.38 -7.75 -10.33
CA PHE A 252 -2.16 -8.71 -9.55
C PHE A 252 -2.45 -8.22 -8.12
N ARG A 253 -1.68 -7.26 -7.59
CA ARG A 253 -1.84 -6.73 -6.23
C ARG A 253 -2.97 -5.70 -6.11
N VAL A 254 -3.68 -5.39 -7.19
CA VAL A 254 -5.03 -4.79 -7.14
C VAL A 254 -5.98 -5.59 -6.23
N SER A 255 -5.71 -6.90 -6.09
CA SER A 255 -6.44 -7.80 -5.21
C SER A 255 -6.52 -7.30 -3.76
N TYR A 256 -5.44 -6.72 -3.22
CA TYR A 256 -5.42 -6.19 -1.86
C TYR A 256 -6.34 -4.98 -1.69
N PHE A 257 -6.36 -4.11 -2.71
CA PHE A 257 -7.27 -2.98 -2.74
C PHE A 257 -8.73 -3.44 -2.83
N ILE A 258 -9.06 -4.41 -3.69
CA ILE A 258 -10.41 -4.98 -3.80
C ILE A 258 -10.86 -5.60 -2.47
N LEU A 259 -9.99 -6.38 -1.82
CA LEU A 259 -10.30 -6.98 -0.52
C LEU A 259 -10.54 -5.91 0.54
N TRP A 260 -9.72 -4.86 0.58
CA TRP A 260 -9.87 -3.75 1.53
C TRP A 260 -11.22 -3.04 1.39
N THR A 261 -11.61 -2.71 0.16
CA THR A 261 -12.93 -2.10 -0.10
C THR A 261 -14.07 -3.07 0.22
N GLY A 262 -13.90 -4.36 -0.09
CA GLY A 262 -14.87 -5.40 0.27
C GLY A 262 -15.06 -5.54 1.78
N PHE A 263 -13.97 -5.52 2.56
CA PHE A 263 -14.03 -5.52 4.02
C PHE A 263 -14.78 -4.30 4.56
N PHE A 264 -14.55 -3.12 3.99
CA PHE A 264 -15.30 -1.92 4.36
C PHE A 264 -16.81 -2.07 4.10
N VAL A 265 -17.20 -2.62 2.94
CA VAL A 265 -18.61 -2.84 2.61
C VAL A 265 -19.25 -3.85 3.57
N ILE A 266 -18.57 -4.96 3.86
CA ILE A 266 -19.05 -5.96 4.84
C ILE A 266 -19.18 -5.33 6.23
N PHE A 267 -18.20 -4.54 6.66
CA PHE A 267 -18.27 -3.79 7.92
C PHE A 267 -19.51 -2.89 7.96
N GLN A 268 -19.80 -2.15 6.88
CA GLN A 268 -21.00 -1.32 6.79
C GLN A 268 -22.29 -2.14 6.86
N TRP A 269 -22.32 -3.29 6.20
CA TRP A 269 -23.49 -4.17 6.24
C TRP A 269 -23.75 -4.70 7.64
N ILE A 270 -22.70 -5.15 8.35
CA ILE A 270 -22.82 -5.62 9.74
C ILE A 270 -23.34 -4.50 10.64
N VAL A 271 -22.79 -3.29 10.53
CA VAL A 271 -23.25 -2.14 11.33
C VAL A 271 -24.73 -1.86 11.09
N HIS A 272 -25.18 -1.80 9.83
CA HIS A 272 -26.57 -1.51 9.49
C HIS A 272 -27.53 -2.66 9.79
N ALA A 273 -27.05 -3.90 9.82
CA ALA A 273 -27.84 -5.05 10.27
C ALA A 273 -28.07 -5.01 11.79
N CYS A 274 -27.11 -4.49 12.55
CA CYS A 274 -27.19 -4.40 14.01
C CYS A 274 -27.89 -3.13 14.51
N VAL A 275 -27.71 -1.99 13.82
CA VAL A 275 -28.21 -0.68 14.25
C VAL A 275 -28.75 0.08 13.04
N SER A 276 -29.98 0.57 13.15
CA SER A 276 -30.59 1.41 12.10
C SER A 276 -30.06 2.83 12.18
N ILE A 277 -28.96 3.09 11.49
CA ILE A 277 -28.39 4.41 11.26
C ILE A 277 -28.49 4.80 9.78
N TRP A 278 -28.24 6.07 9.48
CA TRP A 278 -28.19 6.55 8.11
C TRP A 278 -26.92 6.08 7.39
N TRP A 279 -27.06 5.66 6.13
CA TRP A 279 -25.93 5.22 5.31
C TRP A 279 -24.92 6.32 5.07
N PRO A 280 -23.63 6.15 5.41
CA PRO A 280 -22.61 7.18 5.20
C PRO A 280 -22.45 7.56 3.73
N TYR A 281 -22.81 6.64 2.82
CA TYR A 281 -22.82 6.85 1.39
C TYR A 281 -24.17 6.43 0.80
N PRO A 282 -24.89 7.32 0.10
CA PRO A 282 -26.19 7.00 -0.50
C PRO A 282 -26.13 5.82 -1.49
N PHE A 283 -24.99 5.62 -2.16
CA PHE A 283 -24.79 4.52 -3.10
C PHE A 283 -24.64 3.14 -2.43
N LEU A 284 -24.46 3.08 -1.11
CA LEU A 284 -24.45 1.83 -0.35
C LEU A 284 -25.84 1.40 0.11
N ASP A 285 -26.82 2.30 0.10
CA ASP A 285 -28.17 1.99 0.56
C ASP A 285 -28.84 0.94 -0.34
N LEU A 286 -29.11 -0.23 0.26
CA LEU A 286 -29.71 -1.38 -0.40
C LEU A 286 -31.22 -1.22 -0.64
N SER A 287 -31.87 -0.21 -0.04
CA SER A 287 -33.28 0.12 -0.32
C SER A 287 -33.47 0.68 -1.73
N SER A 288 -32.43 1.32 -2.27
CA SER A 288 -32.46 1.99 -3.57
C SER A 288 -32.71 1.00 -4.71
N SER A 289 -33.58 1.37 -5.64
CA SER A 289 -33.81 0.58 -6.87
C SER A 289 -32.57 0.45 -7.76
N TYR A 290 -31.62 1.35 -7.60
CA TYR A 290 -30.36 1.34 -8.37
C TYR A 290 -29.19 0.75 -7.57
N ALA A 291 -29.42 0.17 -6.38
CA ALA A 291 -28.35 -0.36 -5.54
C ALA A 291 -27.43 -1.36 -6.30
N PRO A 292 -27.93 -2.38 -7.02
CA PRO A 292 -27.05 -3.29 -7.75
C PRO A 292 -26.14 -2.59 -8.78
N LEU A 293 -26.63 -1.55 -9.43
CA LEU A 293 -25.86 -0.76 -10.41
C LEU A 293 -24.78 0.08 -9.72
N TRP A 294 -25.07 0.67 -8.56
CA TRP A 294 -24.07 1.39 -7.77
C TRP A 294 -22.94 0.47 -7.29
N TYR A 295 -23.27 -0.71 -6.77
CA TYR A 295 -22.28 -1.68 -6.32
C TYR A 295 -21.41 -2.18 -7.49
N LEU A 296 -22.03 -2.46 -8.64
CA LEU A 296 -21.30 -2.81 -9.86
C LEU A 296 -20.39 -1.67 -10.33
N LEU A 297 -20.88 -0.43 -10.34
CA LEU A 297 -20.11 0.74 -10.75
C LEU A 297 -18.87 0.91 -9.87
N VAL A 298 -19.04 0.88 -8.54
CA VAL A 298 -17.92 0.99 -7.59
C VAL A 298 -16.93 -0.17 -7.78
N ALA A 299 -17.41 -1.39 -7.98
CA ALA A 299 -16.54 -2.54 -8.28
C ALA A 299 -15.71 -2.30 -9.56
N MET A 300 -16.33 -1.81 -10.64
CA MET A 300 -15.63 -1.48 -11.87
C MET A 300 -14.61 -0.35 -11.70
N MET A 301 -14.88 0.65 -10.85
CA MET A 301 -13.97 1.78 -10.60
C MET A 301 -12.62 1.38 -9.97
N HIS A 302 -12.48 0.18 -9.40
CA HIS A 302 -11.21 -0.31 -8.88
C HIS A 302 -10.15 -0.48 -9.97
N ILE A 303 -10.57 -0.86 -11.17
CA ILE A 303 -9.68 -1.09 -12.32
C ILE A 303 -9.03 0.21 -12.80
N PRO A 304 -9.78 1.28 -13.17
CA PRO A 304 -9.19 2.53 -13.62
C PRO A 304 -8.44 3.26 -12.50
N SER A 305 -8.89 3.19 -11.25
CA SER A 305 -8.17 3.83 -10.12
C SER A 305 -6.80 3.20 -9.88
N TYR A 306 -6.72 1.88 -9.80
CA TYR A 306 -5.44 1.16 -9.66
C TYR A 306 -4.58 1.28 -10.92
N GLY A 307 -5.21 1.20 -12.10
CA GLY A 307 -4.53 1.33 -13.38
C GLY A 307 -3.90 2.71 -13.61
N LEU A 308 -4.58 3.78 -13.18
CA LEU A 308 -4.06 5.14 -13.26
C LEU A 308 -2.81 5.30 -12.38
N PHE A 309 -2.83 4.79 -11.14
CA PHE A 309 -1.62 4.82 -10.29
C PHE A 309 -0.45 4.04 -10.91
N MET A 310 -0.74 2.87 -11.48
CA MET A 310 0.27 2.08 -12.16
C MET A 310 0.85 2.82 -13.38
N LEU A 311 0.00 3.53 -14.14
CA LEU A 311 0.44 4.34 -15.26
C LEU A 311 1.41 5.43 -14.80
N PHE A 312 1.11 6.12 -13.69
CA PHE A 312 2.03 7.09 -13.09
C PHE A 312 3.39 6.47 -12.75
N ILE A 313 3.41 5.28 -12.15
CA ILE A 313 4.64 4.56 -11.83
C ILE A 313 5.43 4.18 -13.09
N LYS A 314 4.75 3.67 -14.13
CA LYS A 314 5.41 3.33 -15.41
C LYS A 314 5.99 4.56 -16.10
N ILE A 315 5.27 5.68 -16.09
CA ILE A 315 5.76 6.96 -16.62
C ILE A 315 7.00 7.41 -15.82
N LYS A 316 6.95 7.33 -14.48
CA LYS A 316 8.09 7.64 -13.62
C LYS A 316 9.33 6.84 -14.01
N HIS A 317 9.23 5.51 -14.08
CA HIS A 317 10.39 4.67 -14.41
C HIS A 317 10.95 5.00 -15.80
N ASN A 318 10.08 5.21 -16.80
CA ASN A 318 10.49 5.59 -18.16
C ASN A 318 11.23 6.95 -18.17
N LEU A 319 10.71 7.95 -17.47
CA LEU A 319 11.33 9.27 -17.38
C LEU A 319 12.67 9.23 -16.63
N LEU A 320 12.73 8.58 -15.47
CA LEU A 320 13.96 8.50 -14.67
C LEU A 320 15.05 7.68 -15.38
N THR A 321 14.70 6.60 -16.08
CA THR A 321 15.66 5.83 -16.89
C THR A 321 16.25 6.67 -18.02
N LYS A 322 15.43 7.52 -18.67
CA LYS A 322 15.87 8.40 -19.75
C LYS A 322 16.71 9.58 -19.26
N TRP A 323 16.32 10.21 -18.15
CA TRP A 323 16.95 11.43 -17.66
C TRP A 323 18.19 11.15 -16.81
N PHE A 324 18.23 10.01 -16.09
CA PHE A 324 19.30 9.68 -15.16
C PHE A 324 19.82 8.23 -15.33
N PRO A 325 20.28 7.83 -16.53
CA PRO A 325 20.62 6.44 -16.83
C PRO A 325 21.72 5.84 -15.95
N GLN A 326 22.66 6.67 -15.46
CA GLN A 326 23.77 6.22 -14.59
C GLN A 326 23.40 6.17 -13.10
N SER A 327 22.36 6.87 -12.68
CA SER A 327 21.98 7.02 -11.27
C SER A 327 20.72 6.24 -10.92
N TYR A 328 19.91 5.89 -11.91
CA TYR A 328 18.67 5.17 -11.74
C TYR A 328 18.93 3.69 -11.38
N SER A 329 18.27 3.20 -10.32
CA SER A 329 18.62 1.93 -9.67
C SER A 329 17.45 0.97 -9.47
N CYS A 330 16.40 1.16 -10.26
CA CYS A 330 15.05 0.76 -9.90
C CYS A 330 14.33 -0.05 -10.97
#